data_AF-A0A2D7ZFS3-F1
#
_entry.id   AF-A0A2D7ZFS3-F1
#
_cell.length_a   1.000
_cell.length_b   1.000
_cell.length_c   1.000
_cell.angle_alpha   90.00
_cell.angle_beta   90.00
_cell.angle_gamma   90.00
#
_symmetry.space_group_name_H-M   'P 1'
#
loop_
_entity.id
_entity.type
_entity.pdbx_description
1 polymer ?
#
loop_
_entity_poly.entity_id
_entity_poly.type
_entity_poly.pdbx_seq_one_letter_code
_entity_poly.pdbx_strand_id
1 'polypeptide(L)'
;MSPKRFENGSQYEQFDLDKDGVVTDEELQRSQTMLELELREEKAESQKLMAWVAVVSMMVYALLPLMPFVSESRLDTIAALSDMLFLSQASIVGLYFGATAYMNKK
;
A
#
# COMPACT_ATOMS: atom_id res chain seq x y z
N MET A 1 -25.27 33.62 -18.66
CA MET A 1 -25.84 32.43 -18.02
C MET A 1 -25.54 32.55 -16.53
N SER A 2 -26.55 32.52 -15.66
CA SER A 2 -26.33 32.62 -14.22
C SER A 2 -25.70 31.32 -13.70
N PRO A 3 -24.65 31.40 -12.85
CA PRO A 3 -23.99 30.20 -12.32
C PRO A 3 -24.97 29.43 -11.43
N LYS A 4 -25.06 28.10 -11.64
CA LYS A 4 -25.86 27.21 -10.81
C LYS A 4 -25.12 27.01 -9.48
N ARG A 5 -25.74 27.45 -8.39
CA ARG A 5 -25.26 27.25 -7.02
C ARG A 5 -25.77 25.89 -6.52
N PHE A 6 -24.91 25.14 -5.83
CA PHE A 6 -25.28 23.86 -5.23
C PHE A 6 -26.09 24.11 -3.94
N GLU A 7 -26.92 23.14 -3.53
CA GLU A 7 -27.63 23.24 -2.26
C GLU A 7 -26.65 23.03 -1.09
N ASN A 8 -26.73 23.90 -0.06
CA ASN A 8 -25.96 23.77 1.18
C ASN A 8 -26.25 22.41 1.83
N GLY A 9 -25.20 21.64 2.13
CA GLY A 9 -25.29 20.27 2.65
C GLY A 9 -25.20 19.16 1.58
N SER A 10 -24.98 19.50 0.30
CA SER A 10 -24.77 18.48 -0.74
C SER A 10 -23.36 17.89 -0.69
N GLN A 11 -23.18 16.67 -1.22
CA GLN A 11 -21.86 16.03 -1.36
C GLN A 11 -20.86 16.86 -2.20
N TYR A 12 -21.33 17.90 -2.88
CA TYR A 12 -20.49 18.79 -3.68
C TYR A 12 -19.86 19.93 -2.86
N GLU A 13 -20.37 20.22 -1.66
CA GLU A 13 -19.82 21.25 -0.77
C GLU A 13 -18.36 20.94 -0.35
N GLN A 14 -17.99 19.66 -0.29
CA GLN A 14 -16.60 19.24 -0.01
C GLN A 14 -15.60 19.57 -1.13
N PHE A 15 -16.10 19.90 -2.32
CA PHE A 15 -15.28 20.24 -3.50
C PHE A 15 -15.20 21.76 -3.72
N ASP A 16 -15.96 22.57 -2.97
CA ASP A 16 -15.90 24.03 -2.98
C ASP A 16 -14.70 24.48 -2.13
N LEU A 17 -13.59 24.81 -2.80
CA LEU A 17 -12.30 25.10 -2.17
C LEU A 17 -12.20 26.56 -1.71
N ASP A 18 -12.93 27.48 -2.36
CA ASP A 18 -12.92 28.91 -2.05
C ASP A 18 -14.16 29.38 -1.24
N LYS A 19 -15.14 28.50 -1.03
CA LYS A 19 -16.37 28.69 -0.26
C LYS A 19 -17.28 29.77 -0.86
N ASP A 20 -17.29 29.91 -2.18
CA ASP A 20 -18.15 30.86 -2.88
C ASP A 20 -19.58 30.32 -3.18
N GLY A 21 -19.82 29.03 -2.91
CA GLY A 21 -21.09 28.34 -3.13
C GLY A 21 -21.30 27.81 -4.56
N VAL A 22 -20.26 27.84 -5.41
CA VAL A 22 -20.25 27.35 -6.79
C VAL A 22 -19.02 26.49 -7.01
N VAL A 23 -19.19 25.17 -7.01
CA VAL A 23 -18.11 24.27 -7.43
C VAL A 23 -17.84 24.45 -8.93
N THR A 24 -16.64 24.94 -9.24
CA THR A 24 -16.14 25.08 -10.60
C THR A 24 -15.50 23.78 -11.10
N ASP A 25 -15.44 23.61 -12.43
CA ASP A 25 -14.77 22.45 -13.04
C ASP A 25 -13.28 22.37 -12.64
N GLU A 26 -12.64 23.51 -12.40
CA GLU A 26 -11.26 23.60 -11.91
C GLU A 26 -11.12 23.05 -10.50
N GLU A 27 -12.07 23.31 -9.60
CA GLU A 27 -12.06 22.78 -8.24
C GLU A 27 -12.31 21.28 -8.19
N LEU A 28 -13.21 20.76 -9.04
CA LEU A 28 -13.42 19.32 -9.20
C LEU A 28 -12.15 18.61 -9.70
N GLN A 29 -11.48 19.17 -10.71
CA GLN A 29 -10.21 18.63 -11.20
C GLN A 29 -9.11 18.66 -10.13
N ARG A 30 -9.05 19.75 -9.35
CA ARG A 30 -8.06 19.92 -8.29
C ARG A 30 -8.29 18.94 -7.14
N SER A 31 -9.54 18.70 -6.76
CA SER A 31 -9.88 17.68 -5.76
C SER A 31 -9.57 16.26 -6.24
N GLN A 32 -9.91 15.92 -7.49
CA GLN A 32 -9.54 14.62 -8.07
C GLN A 32 -8.02 14.41 -8.09
N THR A 33 -7.26 15.45 -8.44
CA THR A 33 -5.79 15.42 -8.44
C THR A 33 -5.24 15.22 -7.02
N MET A 34 -5.79 15.93 -6.03
CA MET A 34 -5.38 15.75 -4.63
C MET A 34 -5.67 14.33 -4.13
N LEU A 35 -6.86 13.81 -4.41
CA LEU A 35 -7.26 12.46 -4.01
C LEU A 35 -6.39 11.38 -4.68
N GLU A 36 -6.01 11.58 -5.95
CA GLU A 36 -5.09 10.67 -6.64
C GLU A 36 -3.68 10.70 -6.02
N LEU A 37 -3.19 11.89 -5.64
CA LEU A 37 -1.90 12.04 -4.96
C LEU A 37 -1.90 11.34 -3.60
N GLU A 38 -2.95 11.55 -2.79
CA GLU A 38 -3.12 10.87 -1.50
C GLU A 38 -3.12 9.34 -1.66
N LEU A 39 -3.90 8.80 -2.60
CA LEU A 39 -3.94 7.37 -2.87
C LEU A 39 -2.59 6.81 -3.34
N ARG A 40 -1.80 7.59 -4.09
CA ARG A 40 -0.44 7.19 -4.51
C ARG A 40 0.52 7.18 -3.33
N GLU A 41 0.46 8.18 -2.47
CA GLU A 41 1.27 8.25 -1.25
C GLU A 41 0.95 7.09 -0.29
N GLU A 42 -0.33 6.83 -0.04
CA GLU A 42 -0.78 5.72 0.83
C GLU A 42 -0.31 4.36 0.29
N LYS A 43 -0.38 4.15 -1.03
CA LYS A 43 0.16 2.94 -1.68
C LYS A 43 1.68 2.83 -1.51
N ALA A 44 2.41 3.93 -1.68
CA ALA A 44 3.87 3.92 -1.52
C ALA A 44 4.29 3.65 -0.07
N GLU A 45 3.58 4.21 0.91
CA GLU A 45 3.80 3.95 2.32
C GLU A 45 3.50 2.48 2.67
N SER A 46 2.38 1.95 2.18
CA SER A 46 2.02 0.53 2.35
C SER A 46 3.09 -0.40 1.78
N GLN A 47 3.63 -0.10 0.59
CA GLN A 47 4.74 -0.85 -0.02
C GLN A 47 6.01 -0.80 0.82
N LYS A 48 6.36 0.38 1.36
CA LYS A 48 7.52 0.56 2.24
C LYS A 48 7.36 -0.28 3.51
N LEU A 49 6.20 -0.26 4.15
CA LEU A 49 5.91 -1.06 5.33
C LEU A 49 5.99 -2.55 5.04
N MET A 50 5.39 -3.02 3.95
CA MET A 50 5.49 -4.43 3.53
C MET A 50 6.94 -4.85 3.28
N ALA A 51 7.74 -4.01 2.62
CA ALA A 51 9.15 -4.28 2.39
C ALA A 51 9.94 -4.38 3.71
N TRP A 52 9.70 -3.47 4.65
CA TRP A 52 10.33 -3.51 5.97
C TRP A 52 9.97 -4.76 6.77
N VAL A 53 8.68 -5.12 6.81
CA VAL A 53 8.22 -6.33 7.50
C VAL A 53 8.86 -7.58 6.88
N ALA A 54 8.95 -7.66 5.54
CA ALA A 54 9.60 -8.77 4.86
C ALA A 54 11.09 -8.87 5.23
N VAL A 55 11.84 -7.77 5.17
CA VAL A 55 13.27 -7.73 5.53
C VAL A 55 13.50 -8.13 6.99
N VAL A 56 12.72 -7.58 7.92
CA VAL A 56 12.80 -7.94 9.33
C VAL A 56 12.48 -9.42 9.54
N SER A 57 11.47 -9.96 8.86
CA SER A 57 11.11 -11.38 8.97
C SER A 57 12.23 -12.31 8.51
N MET A 58 12.91 -11.98 7.41
CA MET A 58 14.04 -12.76 6.89
C MET A 58 15.25 -12.71 7.83
N MET A 59 15.52 -11.53 8.40
CA MET A 59 16.60 -11.35 9.38
C MET A 59 16.33 -12.14 10.66
N VAL A 60 15.10 -12.08 11.20
CA VAL A 60 14.69 -12.87 12.38
C VAL A 60 14.79 -14.36 12.09
N TYR A 61 14.35 -14.80 10.90
CA TYR A 61 14.44 -16.19 10.48
C TYR A 61 15.88 -16.69 10.42
N ALA A 62 16.80 -15.90 9.84
CA ALA A 62 18.22 -16.25 9.76
C ALA A 62 18.89 -16.37 11.14
N LEU A 63 18.39 -15.63 12.13
CA LEU A 63 18.90 -15.67 13.51
C LEU A 63 18.27 -16.79 14.35
N LEU A 64 17.13 -17.35 13.92
CA LEU A 64 16.38 -18.36 14.67
C LEU A 64 17.21 -19.63 14.97
N PRO A 65 17.97 -20.21 14.01
CA PRO A 65 18.86 -21.35 14.26
C PRO A 65 19.98 -21.09 15.27
N LEU A 66 20.39 -19.84 15.46
CA LEU A 66 21.50 -19.47 16.35
C LEU A 66 21.05 -19.37 17.82
N MET A 67 19.74 -19.45 18.09
CA MET A 67 19.21 -19.32 19.44
C MET A 67 19.41 -20.62 20.25
N PRO A 68 19.80 -20.51 21.54
CA PRO A 68 20.25 -21.66 22.34
C PRO A 68 19.15 -22.68 22.69
N PHE A 69 17.89 -22.41 22.34
CA PHE A 69 16.74 -23.28 22.58
C PHE A 69 16.35 -24.13 21.36
N VAL A 70 17.04 -23.98 20.23
CA VAL A 70 16.80 -24.79 19.03
C VAL A 70 17.73 -26.00 19.05
N SER A 71 17.16 -27.21 19.14
CA SER A 71 17.94 -28.44 19.08
C SER A 71 18.39 -28.73 17.65
N GLU A 72 19.56 -29.36 17.49
CA GLU A 72 20.10 -29.74 16.17
C GLU A 72 19.11 -30.60 15.36
N SER A 73 18.35 -31.49 16.01
CA SER A 73 17.31 -32.29 15.38
C SER A 73 16.17 -31.49 14.74
N ARG A 74 15.95 -30.25 15.20
CA ARG A 74 14.94 -29.34 14.64
C ARG A 74 15.50 -28.50 13.52
N LEU A 75 16.83 -28.38 13.38
CA LEU A 75 17.46 -27.59 12.32
C LEU A 75 17.14 -28.15 10.93
N ASP A 76 17.18 -29.47 10.76
CA ASP A 76 16.84 -30.09 9.47
C ASP A 76 15.36 -29.87 9.10
N THR A 77 14.47 -29.95 10.09
CA THR A 77 13.04 -29.68 9.88
C THR A 77 12.80 -28.21 9.56
N ILE A 78 13.47 -27.30 10.27
CA ILE A 78 13.39 -25.86 10.02
C ILE A 78 13.95 -25.56 8.63
N ALA A 79 15.12 -26.09 8.26
CA ALA A 79 15.74 -25.92 6.95
C ALA A 79 14.79 -26.31 5.83
N ALA A 80 14.20 -27.52 5.89
CA ALA A 80 13.24 -28.00 4.88
C ALA A 80 11.97 -27.14 4.78
N LEU A 81 11.48 -26.58 5.90
CA LEU A 81 10.33 -25.69 5.90
C LEU A 81 10.69 -24.27 5.42
N SER A 82 11.94 -23.81 5.61
CA SER A 82 12.42 -22.49 5.15
C SER A 82 12.23 -22.32 3.66
N ASP A 83 12.63 -23.33 2.88
CA ASP A 83 12.63 -23.22 1.42
C ASP A 83 11.22 -23.01 0.90
N MET A 84 10.25 -23.75 1.43
CA MET A 84 8.84 -23.60 1.09
C MET A 84 8.27 -22.26 1.59
N LEU A 85 8.65 -21.83 2.79
CA LEU A 85 8.21 -20.56 3.37
C LEU A 85 8.72 -19.37 2.55
N PHE A 86 10.01 -19.33 2.22
CA PHE A 86 10.61 -18.27 1.42
C PHE A 86 10.12 -18.27 -0.02
N LEU A 87 9.94 -19.44 -0.63
CA LEU A 87 9.35 -19.53 -1.97
C LEU A 87 7.92 -18.97 -1.98
N SER A 88 7.12 -19.30 -0.97
CA SER A 88 5.76 -18.77 -0.82
C SER A 88 5.76 -17.26 -0.61
N GLN A 89 6.60 -16.74 0.28
CA GLN A 89 6.71 -15.30 0.53
C GLN A 89 7.17 -14.54 -0.72
N ALA A 90 8.20 -15.03 -1.41
CA ALA A 90 8.68 -14.43 -2.66
C ALA A 90 7.59 -14.40 -3.74
N SER A 91 6.77 -15.45 -3.83
CA SER A 91 5.65 -15.52 -4.78
C SER A 91 4.56 -14.48 -4.47
N ILE A 92 4.15 -14.35 -3.20
CA ILE A 92 3.13 -13.38 -2.78
C ILE A 92 3.61 -11.95 -3.05
N VAL A 93 4.85 -11.66 -2.66
CA VAL A 93 5.49 -10.35 -2.86
C VAL A 93 5.61 -10.05 -4.36
N GLY A 94 6.12 -10.99 -5.15
CA GLY A 94 6.27 -10.86 -6.60
C GLY A 94 4.94 -10.64 -7.33
N LEU A 95 3.89 -11.38 -6.96
CA LEU A 95 2.54 -11.19 -7.51
C LEU A 95 1.96 -9.82 -7.15
N TYR A 96 2.09 -9.39 -5.90
CA TYR A 96 1.56 -8.10 -5.45
C TYR A 96 2.25 -6.93 -6.17
N PHE A 97 3.59 -6.93 -6.19
CA PHE A 97 4.35 -5.88 -6.88
C PHE A 97 4.17 -5.96 -8.40
N GLY A 98 4.07 -7.16 -8.98
CA GLY A 98 3.78 -7.36 -10.40
C GLY A 98 2.40 -6.84 -10.81
N ALA A 99 1.36 -7.16 -10.04
CA ALA A 99 0.01 -6.66 -10.25
C ALA A 99 -0.04 -5.13 -10.10
N THR A 100 0.64 -4.57 -9.10
CA THR A 100 0.70 -3.12 -8.89
C THR A 100 1.43 -2.41 -10.03
N ALA A 101 2.55 -2.95 -10.50
CA ALA A 101 3.29 -2.40 -11.65
C ALA A 101 2.48 -2.49 -12.95
N TYR A 102 1.70 -3.56 -13.15
CA TYR A 102 0.80 -3.69 -14.29
C TYR A 102 -0.33 -2.65 -14.24
N MET A 103 -0.94 -2.44 -13.08
CA MET A 103 -1.99 -1.44 -12.88
C MET A 103 -1.48 -0.01 -13.07
N ASN A 104 -0.24 0.28 -12.68
CA ASN A 104 0.37 1.60 -12.84
C ASN A 104 0.84 1.90 -14.28
N LYS A 105 0.93 0.89 -15.15
CA LYS A 105 1.32 1.05 -16.57
C LYS A 105 0.13 1.40 -17.48
N LYS A 106 -1.09 1.28 -17.00
CA LYS A 106 -2.34 1.53 -17.74
C LYS A 106 -2.91 2.88 -17.32
#